data_AF-A0A177ZRH3-F1
#
_entry.id   AF-A0A177ZRH3-F1
#
_cell.length_a   1.000
_cell.length_b   1.000
_cell.length_c   1.000
_cell.angle_alpha   90.00
_cell.angle_beta   90.00
_cell.angle_gamma   90.00
#
_symmetry.space_group_name_H-M   'P 1'
#
loop_
_entity.id
_entity.type
_entity.pdbx_description
1 polymer ?
#
loop_
_entity_poly.entity_id
_entity_poly.type
_entity_poly.pdbx_seq_one_letter_code
_entity_poly.pdbx_strand_id
1 'polypeptide(L)'
;MGLFNNIRKLHRNAIIFIYPIVYDLLALSLGLYLMGFNGQTMFSSKLILEMGFPSVSHISNIPLFANQVYFFNGPIDITVFTGIVVMSLIVIGAFLQGGYIHSLYTIGKNGKYSSAEFVKYGKKHWLQFILLEVIMYFLKISLTAFLVIFFSTIGGFVALIALLVLRIVFIYLEFTIVLDRLPIPEALKKSRNYFAKSFLPTSITVVIMYIISLSLSFILHKIWSPIFVIVMILFYAYIMTLIQMVFMTILSRARKEKNNSLA
;
A
#
# COMPACT_ATOMS: atom_id res chain seq x y z
N MET A 1 16.69 15.39 9.62
CA MET A 1 17.21 15.10 8.27
C MET A 1 16.22 14.24 7.48
N GLY A 2 15.27 14.77 6.73
CA GLY A 2 14.80 16.14 6.51
C GLY A 2 13.85 16.03 5.33
N LEU A 3 12.54 16.20 5.55
CA LEU A 3 11.47 15.95 4.58
C LEU A 3 11.79 16.56 3.19
N PHE A 4 12.40 17.75 3.19
CA PHE A 4 12.94 18.46 2.03
C PHE A 4 13.93 17.67 1.17
N ASN A 5 14.81 16.87 1.77
CA ASN A 5 15.74 16.02 1.02
C ASN A 5 14.99 14.90 0.28
N ASN A 6 13.94 14.34 0.89
CA ASN A 6 13.12 13.33 0.24
C ASN A 6 12.29 13.94 -0.90
N ILE A 7 11.74 15.15 -0.70
CA ILE A 7 11.08 15.91 -1.77
C ILE A 7 12.05 16.11 -2.95
N ARG A 8 13.26 16.60 -2.70
CA ARG A 8 14.26 16.80 -3.76
C ARG A 8 14.60 15.50 -4.50
N LYS A 9 14.77 14.39 -3.77
CA LYS A 9 15.03 13.07 -4.37
C LYS A 9 13.89 12.57 -5.24
N LEU A 10 12.64 12.82 -4.83
CA LEU A 10 11.44 12.45 -5.57
C LEU A 10 11.31 13.25 -6.85
N HIS A 11 11.46 14.57 -6.77
CA HIS A 11 11.36 15.46 -7.93
C HIS A 11 12.43 15.13 -8.97
N ARG A 12 13.65 14.77 -8.53
CA ARG A 12 14.71 14.30 -9.43
C ARG A 12 14.42 12.95 -10.09
N ASN A 13 13.54 12.14 -9.49
CA ASN A 13 13.16 10.81 -9.99
C ASN A 13 11.63 10.71 -10.10
N ALA A 14 10.99 11.70 -10.72
CA ALA A 14 9.53 11.84 -10.76
C ALA A 14 8.80 10.60 -11.29
N ILE A 15 9.49 9.80 -12.13
CA ILE A 15 8.97 8.55 -12.68
C ILE A 15 8.45 7.56 -11.63
N ILE A 16 8.96 7.61 -10.39
CA ILE A 16 8.54 6.65 -9.36
C ILE A 16 7.09 6.85 -8.90
N PHE A 17 6.58 8.08 -8.90
CA PHE A 17 5.17 8.33 -8.55
C PHE A 17 4.23 8.22 -9.76
N ILE A 18 4.76 8.15 -10.99
CA ILE A 18 3.96 7.91 -12.20
C ILE A 18 3.38 6.49 -12.21
N TYR A 19 4.13 5.51 -11.70
CA TYR A 19 3.68 4.11 -11.67
C TYR A 19 2.34 3.95 -10.92
N PRO A 20 2.19 4.40 -9.65
CA PRO A 20 0.91 4.40 -8.96
C PRO A 20 -0.22 5.06 -9.75
N ILE A 21 0.06 6.22 -10.36
CA ILE A 21 -0.94 6.98 -11.13
C ILE A 21 -1.46 6.16 -12.31
N VAL A 22 -0.55 5.60 -13.11
CA VAL A 22 -0.92 4.80 -14.30
C VAL A 22 -1.72 3.57 -13.89
N TYR A 23 -1.31 2.90 -12.81
CA TYR A 23 -2.01 1.73 -12.31
C TYR A 23 -3.43 2.07 -11.83
N ASP A 24 -3.60 3.14 -11.06
CA ASP A 24 -4.91 3.58 -10.58
C ASP A 24 -5.80 4.09 -11.71
N LEU A 25 -5.26 4.82 -12.69
CA LEU A 25 -6.01 5.25 -13.86
C LEU A 25 -6.47 4.07 -14.71
N LEU A 26 -5.64 3.04 -14.85
CA LEU A 26 -6.02 1.81 -15.56
C LEU A 26 -7.10 1.05 -14.78
N ALA A 27 -6.96 0.91 -13.47
CA ALA A 27 -7.97 0.29 -12.60
C ALA A 27 -9.30 1.06 -12.59
N LEU A 28 -9.24 2.40 -12.59
CA LEU A 28 -10.41 3.28 -12.70
C LEU A 28 -11.07 3.17 -14.07
N SER A 29 -10.29 3.18 -15.16
CA SER A 29 -10.82 3.10 -16.52
C SER A 29 -11.56 1.78 -16.76
N LEU A 30 -10.97 0.67 -16.32
CA LEU A 30 -11.62 -0.64 -16.38
C LEU A 30 -12.82 -0.72 -15.45
N GLY A 31 -12.74 -0.13 -14.26
CA GLY A 31 -13.86 -0.03 -13.33
C GLY A 31 -15.05 0.74 -13.91
N LEU A 32 -14.79 1.89 -14.52
CA LEU A 32 -15.78 2.71 -15.22
C LEU A 32 -16.39 1.99 -16.41
N TYR A 33 -15.58 1.27 -17.18
CA TYR A 33 -16.06 0.48 -18.32
C TYR A 33 -17.01 -0.65 -17.87
N LEU A 34 -16.71 -1.30 -16.75
CA LEU A 34 -17.47 -2.45 -16.26
C LEU A 34 -18.71 -2.06 -15.44
N MET A 35 -18.63 -1.01 -14.61
CA MET A 35 -19.68 -0.64 -13.65
C MET A 35 -20.27 0.75 -13.85
N GLY A 36 -19.71 1.56 -14.75
CA GLY A 36 -19.97 2.99 -14.79
C GLY A 36 -19.41 3.71 -13.55
N PHE A 37 -19.66 5.01 -13.47
CA PHE A 37 -19.37 5.76 -12.25
C PHE A 37 -20.51 5.56 -11.25
N ASN A 38 -20.21 4.85 -10.16
CA ASN A 38 -21.17 4.52 -9.12
C ASN A 38 -20.77 5.16 -7.77
N GLY A 39 -21.69 5.10 -6.80
CA GLY A 39 -21.50 5.67 -5.47
C GLY A 39 -22.09 7.07 -5.30
N GLN A 40 -22.27 7.45 -4.03
CA GLN A 40 -22.79 8.76 -3.64
C GLN A 40 -21.85 9.42 -2.64
N THR A 41 -21.95 10.74 -2.52
CA THR A 41 -21.24 11.49 -1.50
C THR A 41 -21.64 10.97 -0.12
N MET A 42 -20.66 10.59 0.69
CA MET A 42 -20.91 10.07 2.03
C MET A 42 -19.84 10.51 3.03
N PHE A 43 -20.23 10.62 4.30
CA PHE A 43 -19.29 10.83 5.39
C PHE A 43 -18.66 9.49 5.78
N SER A 44 -17.65 9.08 5.02
CA SER A 44 -16.93 7.83 5.22
C SER A 44 -15.43 8.04 5.20
N SER A 45 -14.72 7.26 6.01
CA SER A 45 -13.26 7.22 6.00
C SER A 45 -12.79 5.77 6.08
N LYS A 46 -11.73 5.45 5.33
CA LYS A 46 -11.07 4.15 5.31
C LYS A 46 -9.65 4.32 5.82
N LEU A 47 -9.26 3.50 6.78
CA LEU A 47 -7.88 3.41 7.24
C LEU A 47 -7.09 2.49 6.31
N ILE A 48 -5.90 2.95 5.91
CA ILE A 48 -5.01 2.16 5.06
C ILE A 48 -4.42 1.00 5.85
N LEU A 49 -4.80 -0.21 5.48
CA LEU A 49 -4.19 -1.43 6.01
C LEU A 49 -3.10 -2.00 5.07
N GLU A 50 -2.75 -1.26 4.01
CA GLU A 50 -1.85 -1.64 2.93
C GLU A 50 -0.82 -0.53 2.64
N MET A 51 0.46 -0.71 2.99
CA MET A 51 1.56 0.17 2.54
C MET A 51 2.40 -0.46 1.42
N GLY A 52 1.82 -1.41 0.69
CA GLY A 52 2.42 -1.92 -0.54
C GLY A 52 2.52 -0.83 -1.61
N PHE A 53 2.34 -1.20 -2.86
CA PHE A 53 2.30 -0.21 -3.93
C PHE A 53 1.19 0.84 -3.68
N PRO A 54 1.46 2.16 -3.71
CA PRO A 54 0.41 3.17 -3.47
C PRO A 54 -0.75 3.05 -4.47
N SER A 55 -1.97 3.07 -3.96
CA SER A 55 -3.20 3.12 -4.75
C SER A 55 -4.31 3.84 -3.98
N VAL A 56 -5.09 4.71 -4.66
CA VAL A 56 -6.29 5.36 -4.12
C VAL A 56 -7.36 4.36 -3.73
N SER A 57 -7.39 3.18 -4.34
CA SER A 57 -8.33 2.14 -3.95
C SER A 57 -8.15 1.75 -2.47
N HIS A 58 -6.94 1.90 -1.90
CA HIS A 58 -6.68 1.60 -0.48
C HIS A 58 -7.41 2.56 0.47
N ILE A 59 -7.84 3.73 0.00
CA ILE A 59 -8.61 4.72 0.79
C ILE A 59 -10.06 4.89 0.33
N SER A 60 -10.48 4.16 -0.71
CA SER A 60 -11.87 4.19 -1.21
C SER A 60 -12.69 3.06 -0.59
N ASN A 61 -13.89 3.40 -0.11
CA ASN A 61 -14.92 2.47 0.34
C ASN A 61 -15.99 2.23 -0.73
N ILE A 62 -15.77 2.68 -1.97
CA ILE A 62 -16.70 2.51 -3.08
C ILE A 62 -16.08 1.52 -4.07
N PRO A 63 -16.82 0.49 -4.52
CA PRO A 63 -16.33 -0.53 -5.45
C PRO A 63 -16.24 0.04 -6.87
N LEU A 64 -15.31 0.97 -7.08
CA LEU A 64 -15.07 1.64 -8.37
C LEU A 64 -13.75 1.18 -9.02
N PHE A 65 -12.73 0.84 -8.24
CA PHE A 65 -11.43 0.46 -8.76
C PHE A 65 -11.34 -1.06 -8.96
N ALA A 66 -11.06 -1.51 -10.17
CA ALA A 66 -10.96 -2.93 -10.52
C ALA A 66 -9.71 -3.63 -9.96
N ASN A 67 -8.87 -2.95 -9.18
CA ASN A 67 -7.65 -3.49 -8.57
C ASN A 67 -7.85 -4.01 -7.14
N GLN A 68 -9.09 -4.22 -6.71
CA GLN A 68 -9.42 -4.78 -5.40
C GLN A 68 -10.49 -5.85 -5.49
N VAL A 69 -10.42 -6.84 -4.59
CA VAL A 69 -11.48 -7.84 -4.43
C VAL A 69 -12.81 -7.18 -3.99
N TYR A 70 -12.75 -6.05 -3.29
CA TYR A 70 -13.96 -5.28 -2.92
C TYR A 70 -14.77 -4.82 -4.14
N PHE A 71 -14.16 -4.73 -5.32
CA PHE A 71 -14.85 -4.42 -6.57
C PHE A 71 -16.03 -5.37 -6.82
N PHE A 72 -15.93 -6.65 -6.46
CA PHE A 72 -17.02 -7.61 -6.63
C PHE A 72 -18.28 -7.33 -5.80
N ASN A 73 -18.22 -6.41 -4.83
CA ASN A 73 -19.38 -5.94 -4.08
C ASN A 73 -20.14 -4.80 -4.79
N GLY A 74 -19.72 -4.43 -6.00
CA GLY A 74 -20.40 -3.46 -6.83
C GLY A 74 -21.75 -3.95 -7.40
N PRO A 75 -22.51 -3.06 -8.04
CA PRO A 75 -23.88 -3.34 -8.50
C PRO A 75 -23.96 -4.17 -9.80
N ILE A 76 -22.88 -4.90 -10.16
CA ILE A 76 -22.83 -5.70 -11.39
C ILE A 76 -22.77 -7.19 -11.10
N ASP A 77 -23.25 -7.98 -12.04
CA ASP A 77 -23.09 -9.42 -12.01
C ASP A 77 -21.61 -9.80 -12.15
N ILE A 78 -21.16 -10.68 -11.27
CA ILE A 78 -19.80 -11.20 -11.29
C ILE A 78 -19.68 -12.19 -12.44
N THR A 79 -19.18 -11.71 -13.57
CA THR A 79 -18.86 -12.55 -14.72
C THR A 79 -17.44 -13.10 -14.64
N VAL A 80 -17.16 -14.18 -15.38
CA VAL A 80 -15.79 -14.71 -15.56
C VAL A 80 -14.85 -13.63 -16.09
N PHE A 81 -15.33 -12.76 -16.99
CA PHE A 81 -14.53 -11.65 -17.53
C PHE A 81 -14.14 -10.63 -16.45
N THR A 82 -15.10 -10.21 -15.61
CA THR A 82 -14.84 -9.34 -14.45
C THR A 82 -13.81 -9.97 -13.52
N GLY A 83 -13.93 -11.27 -13.27
CA GLY A 83 -12.96 -12.06 -12.51
C GLY A 83 -11.54 -11.98 -13.06
N ILE A 84 -11.38 -12.22 -14.37
CA ILE A 84 -10.09 -12.17 -15.06
C ILE A 84 -9.46 -10.77 -14.97
N VAL A 85 -10.25 -9.72 -15.15
CA VAL A 85 -9.77 -8.33 -15.09
C VAL A 85 -9.21 -8.00 -13.71
N VAL A 86 -9.97 -8.28 -12.64
CA VAL A 86 -9.55 -8.00 -11.26
C VAL A 86 -8.30 -8.80 -10.90
N MET A 87 -8.29 -10.10 -11.23
CA MET A 87 -7.13 -10.94 -10.95
C MET A 87 -5.88 -10.51 -11.72
N SER A 88 -6.03 -10.07 -12.97
CA SER A 88 -4.92 -9.55 -13.77
C SER A 88 -4.35 -8.28 -13.15
N LEU A 89 -5.20 -7.38 -12.66
CA LEU A 89 -4.76 -6.16 -11.98
C LEU A 89 -4.02 -6.46 -10.69
N ILE A 90 -4.52 -7.39 -9.87
CA ILE A 90 -3.83 -7.84 -8.64
C ILE A 90 -2.43 -8.38 -8.96
N VAL A 91 -2.31 -9.23 -9.99
CA VAL A 91 -1.00 -9.77 -10.44
C VAL A 91 -0.07 -8.65 -10.89
N ILE A 92 -0.57 -7.67 -11.65
CA ILE A 92 0.19 -6.49 -12.07
C ILE A 92 0.63 -5.67 -10.85
N GLY A 93 -0.26 -5.43 -9.89
CA GLY A 93 0.02 -4.71 -8.64
C GLY A 93 1.14 -5.37 -7.84
N ALA A 94 1.08 -6.69 -7.67
CA ALA A 94 2.12 -7.46 -6.99
C ALA A 94 3.49 -7.39 -7.69
N PHE A 95 3.50 -7.41 -9.03
CA PHE A 95 4.71 -7.18 -9.82
C PHE A 95 5.26 -5.75 -9.64
N LEU A 96 4.40 -4.73 -9.74
CA LEU A 96 4.77 -3.33 -9.59
C LEU A 96 5.34 -3.05 -8.21
N GLN A 97 4.75 -3.65 -7.17
CA GLN A 97 5.17 -3.50 -5.78
C GLN A 97 6.65 -3.87 -5.56
N GLY A 98 7.11 -5.00 -6.13
CA GLY A 98 8.50 -5.44 -5.99
C GLY A 98 9.50 -4.49 -6.65
N GLY A 99 9.21 -4.07 -7.89
CA GLY A 99 10.06 -3.11 -8.62
C GLY A 99 10.07 -1.72 -7.96
N TYR A 100 8.91 -1.29 -7.48
CA TYR A 100 8.71 0.00 -6.83
C TYR A 100 9.47 0.11 -5.51
N ILE A 101 9.38 -0.91 -4.64
CA ILE A 101 10.12 -0.94 -3.37
C ILE A 101 11.64 -0.89 -3.59
N HIS A 102 12.16 -1.65 -4.56
CA HIS A 102 13.59 -1.61 -4.89
C HIS A 102 14.00 -0.21 -5.41
N SER A 103 13.16 0.40 -6.25
CA SER A 103 13.42 1.74 -6.78
C SER A 103 13.45 2.80 -5.67
N LEU A 104 12.53 2.73 -4.69
CA LEU A 104 12.54 3.59 -3.50
C LEU A 104 13.86 3.48 -2.74
N TYR A 105 14.40 2.27 -2.62
CA TYR A 105 15.68 2.04 -1.93
C TYR A 105 16.87 2.62 -2.69
N THR A 106 16.95 2.37 -4.00
CA THR A 106 18.00 2.92 -4.86
C THR A 106 18.00 4.45 -4.82
N ILE A 107 16.83 5.08 -4.94
CA ILE A 107 16.66 6.54 -4.83
C ILE A 107 16.99 7.03 -3.42
N GLY A 108 16.57 6.30 -2.38
CA GLY A 108 16.89 6.59 -0.98
C GLY A 108 18.40 6.66 -0.73
N LYS A 109 19.18 5.79 -1.40
CA LYS A 109 20.65 5.78 -1.40
C LYS A 109 21.32 6.78 -2.36
N ASN A 110 20.57 7.75 -2.89
CA ASN A 110 21.02 8.74 -3.87
C ASN A 110 21.34 8.19 -5.27
N GLY A 111 20.99 6.94 -5.55
CA GLY A 111 21.06 6.36 -6.89
C GLY A 111 20.07 7.00 -7.86
N LYS A 112 20.14 6.59 -9.12
CA LYS A 112 19.17 6.95 -10.17
C LYS A 112 18.21 5.78 -10.38
N TYR A 113 16.97 6.11 -10.75
CA TYR A 113 16.01 5.11 -11.19
C TYR A 113 16.53 4.33 -12.41
N SER A 114 16.24 3.02 -12.45
CA SER A 114 16.56 2.13 -13.58
C SER A 114 15.35 1.24 -13.87
N SER A 115 14.82 1.31 -15.09
CA SER A 115 13.71 0.49 -15.54
C SER A 115 14.06 -1.00 -15.59
N ALA A 116 15.30 -1.32 -15.98
CA ALA A 116 15.80 -2.69 -15.98
C ALA A 116 15.80 -3.29 -14.57
N GLU A 117 16.23 -2.52 -13.56
CA GLU A 117 16.14 -2.96 -12.17
C GLU A 117 14.70 -3.08 -11.70
N PHE A 118 13.83 -2.11 -12.03
CA PHE A 118 12.42 -2.17 -11.69
C PHE A 118 11.78 -3.48 -12.16
N VAL A 119 11.95 -3.82 -13.45
CA VAL A 119 11.41 -5.05 -14.03
C VAL A 119 12.03 -6.29 -13.39
N LYS A 120 13.36 -6.30 -13.17
CA LYS A 120 14.07 -7.42 -12.55
C LYS A 120 13.53 -7.73 -11.15
N TYR A 121 13.34 -6.72 -10.31
CA TYR A 121 12.85 -6.91 -8.94
C TYR A 121 11.34 -7.18 -8.89
N GLY A 122 10.56 -6.63 -9.83
CA GLY A 122 9.16 -7.01 -10.02
C GLY A 122 9.02 -8.50 -10.36
N LYS A 123 9.74 -8.98 -11.39
CA LYS A 123 9.74 -10.40 -11.80
C LYS A 123 10.27 -11.33 -10.72
N LYS A 124 11.14 -10.86 -9.84
CA LYS A 124 11.71 -11.68 -8.76
C LYS A 124 10.72 -11.90 -7.61
N HIS A 125 9.94 -10.88 -7.25
CA HIS A 125 9.15 -10.89 -6.01
C HIS A 125 7.63 -10.99 -6.21
N TRP A 126 7.12 -10.92 -7.45
CA TRP A 126 5.67 -10.91 -7.71
C TRP A 126 4.91 -12.07 -7.03
N LEU A 127 5.40 -13.32 -7.11
CA LEU A 127 4.76 -14.45 -6.44
C LEU A 127 4.70 -14.30 -4.92
N GLN A 128 5.77 -13.78 -4.32
CA GLN A 128 5.80 -13.55 -2.87
C GLN A 128 4.80 -12.47 -2.47
N PHE A 129 4.60 -11.44 -3.30
CA PHE A 129 3.60 -10.40 -3.05
C PHE A 129 2.18 -10.89 -3.25
N ILE A 130 1.90 -11.70 -4.28
CA ILE A 130 0.59 -12.36 -4.43
C ILE A 130 0.29 -13.22 -3.21
N LEU A 131 1.24 -14.07 -2.80
CA LEU A 131 1.06 -14.93 -1.64
C LEU A 131 0.84 -14.11 -0.36
N LEU A 132 1.59 -13.02 -0.19
CA LEU A 132 1.40 -12.10 0.93
C LEU A 132 0.01 -11.45 0.91
N GLU A 133 -0.46 -11.00 -0.25
CA GLU A 133 -1.77 -10.39 -0.41
C GLU A 133 -2.89 -11.37 -0.06
N VAL A 134 -2.80 -12.61 -0.53
CA VAL A 134 -3.73 -13.69 -0.19
C VAL A 134 -3.72 -13.97 1.32
N ILE A 135 -2.53 -14.11 1.93
CA ILE A 135 -2.40 -14.31 3.39
C ILE A 135 -3.04 -13.15 4.15
N MET A 136 -2.78 -11.90 3.75
CA MET A 136 -3.32 -10.72 4.43
C MET A 136 -4.83 -10.60 4.24
N TYR A 137 -5.37 -11.00 3.09
CA TYR A 137 -6.80 -11.02 2.84
C TYR A 137 -7.51 -12.03 3.74
N PHE A 138 -7.02 -13.28 3.80
CA PHE A 138 -7.53 -14.29 4.72
C PHE A 138 -7.41 -13.87 6.17
N LEU A 139 -6.26 -13.31 6.57
CA LEU A 139 -6.07 -12.81 7.93
C LEU A 139 -7.11 -11.74 8.31
N LYS A 140 -7.37 -10.76 7.44
CA LYS A 140 -8.37 -9.71 7.68
C LYS A 140 -9.77 -10.31 7.84
N ILE A 141 -10.18 -11.20 6.94
CA ILE A 141 -11.51 -11.81 6.98
C ILE A 141 -11.65 -12.71 8.21
N SER A 142 -10.74 -13.65 8.41
CA SER A 142 -10.81 -14.61 9.51
C SER A 142 -10.76 -13.92 10.87
N LEU A 143 -9.89 -12.93 11.06
CA LEU A 143 -9.80 -12.18 12.32
C LEU A 143 -11.09 -11.39 12.59
N THR A 144 -11.62 -10.70 11.56
CA THR A 144 -12.85 -9.90 11.70
C THR A 144 -14.06 -10.80 11.94
N ALA A 145 -14.23 -11.86 11.15
CA ALA A 145 -15.33 -12.80 11.29
C ALA A 145 -15.30 -13.50 12.66
N PHE A 146 -14.13 -13.99 13.09
CA PHE A 146 -13.95 -14.60 14.41
C PHE A 146 -14.41 -13.64 15.52
N LEU A 147 -13.87 -12.42 15.56
CA LEU A 147 -14.19 -11.48 16.63
C LEU A 147 -15.66 -11.02 16.58
N VAL A 148 -16.23 -10.81 15.39
CA VAL A 148 -17.65 -10.42 15.25
C VAL A 148 -18.60 -11.55 15.66
N ILE A 149 -18.29 -12.80 15.37
CA ILE A 149 -19.13 -13.94 15.79
C ILE A 149 -19.21 -14.04 17.32
N PHE A 150 -18.09 -13.84 18.03
CA PHE A 150 -18.05 -13.99 19.50
C PHE A 150 -18.44 -12.72 20.25
N PHE A 151 -18.20 -11.52 19.70
CA PHE A 151 -18.35 -10.25 20.41
C PHE A 151 -19.24 -9.23 19.65
N SER A 152 -19.91 -9.64 18.56
CA SER A 152 -20.80 -8.79 17.76
C SER A 152 -20.11 -7.48 17.33
N THR A 153 -20.78 -6.33 17.47
CA THR A 153 -20.28 -4.99 17.12
C THR A 153 -18.96 -4.65 17.83
N ILE A 154 -18.82 -5.04 19.10
CA ILE A 154 -17.58 -4.82 19.87
C ILE A 154 -16.43 -5.58 19.20
N GLY A 155 -16.70 -6.80 18.75
CA GLY A 155 -15.75 -7.62 17.99
C GLY A 155 -15.22 -6.92 16.74
N GLY A 156 -16.09 -6.24 15.99
CA GLY A 156 -15.69 -5.44 14.83
C GLY A 156 -14.71 -4.32 15.18
N PHE A 157 -14.95 -3.60 16.29
CA PHE A 157 -14.06 -2.55 16.77
C PHE A 157 -12.70 -3.10 17.24
N VAL A 158 -12.71 -4.22 17.98
CA VAL A 158 -11.47 -4.90 18.40
C VAL A 158 -10.69 -5.41 17.19
N ALA A 159 -11.35 -5.95 16.17
CA ALA A 159 -10.72 -6.39 14.93
C ALA A 159 -10.00 -5.24 14.22
N LEU A 160 -10.64 -4.06 14.15
CA LEU A 160 -10.03 -2.87 13.57
C LEU A 160 -8.75 -2.47 14.31
N ILE A 161 -8.79 -2.40 15.65
CA ILE A 161 -7.61 -2.08 16.46
C ILE A 161 -6.50 -3.12 16.24
N ALA A 162 -6.84 -4.41 16.26
CA ALA A 162 -5.88 -5.49 16.05
C ALA A 162 -5.20 -5.40 14.68
N LEU A 163 -5.96 -5.12 13.61
CA LEU A 163 -5.43 -4.93 12.26
C LEU A 163 -4.53 -3.70 12.15
N LEU A 164 -4.86 -2.60 12.83
CA LEU A 164 -4.01 -1.41 12.88
C LEU A 164 -2.69 -1.68 13.60
N VAL A 165 -2.73 -2.38 14.74
CA VAL A 165 -1.53 -2.77 15.49
C VAL A 165 -0.66 -3.70 14.66
N LEU A 166 -1.24 -4.73 14.05
CA LEU A 166 -0.53 -5.62 13.13
C LEU A 166 0.11 -4.83 12.00
N ARG A 167 -0.60 -3.86 11.42
CA ARG A 167 -0.04 -3.02 10.36
C ARG A 167 1.17 -2.24 10.84
N ILE A 168 1.08 -1.57 11.99
CA ILE A 168 2.20 -0.80 12.58
C ILE A 168 3.41 -1.70 12.82
N VAL A 169 3.20 -2.88 13.42
CA VAL A 169 4.28 -3.81 13.79
C VAL A 169 4.96 -4.39 12.54
N PHE A 170 4.20 -4.66 11.48
CA PHE A 170 4.68 -5.26 10.24
C PHE A 170 4.85 -4.24 9.10
N ILE A 171 5.01 -2.97 9.43
CA ILE A 171 5.11 -1.89 8.45
C ILE A 171 6.30 -2.03 7.49
N TYR A 172 7.34 -2.73 7.95
CA TYR A 172 8.55 -2.99 7.17
C TYR A 172 8.55 -4.34 6.46
N LEU A 173 7.46 -5.11 6.51
CA LEU A 173 7.42 -6.47 5.98
C LEU A 173 7.73 -6.49 4.48
N GLU A 174 6.99 -5.71 3.70
CA GLU A 174 7.13 -5.65 2.25
C GLU A 174 8.53 -5.14 1.83
N PHE A 175 9.04 -4.14 2.56
CA PHE A 175 10.40 -3.65 2.38
C PHE A 175 11.45 -4.72 2.69
N THR A 176 11.28 -5.49 3.77
CA THR A 176 12.23 -6.52 4.19
C THR A 176 12.30 -7.66 3.18
N ILE A 177 11.17 -8.09 2.62
CA ILE A 177 11.10 -9.12 1.57
C ILE A 177 12.01 -8.76 0.38
N VAL A 178 11.95 -7.51 -0.08
CA VAL A 178 12.71 -7.05 -1.26
C VAL A 178 14.18 -6.76 -0.92
N LEU A 179 14.43 -6.00 0.15
CA LEU A 179 15.76 -5.49 0.45
C LEU A 179 16.71 -6.54 1.01
N ASP A 180 16.18 -7.50 1.75
CA ASP A 180 16.94 -8.60 2.33
C ASP A 180 16.74 -9.92 1.57
N ARG A 181 15.84 -9.95 0.58
CA ARG A 181 15.56 -11.12 -0.27
C ARG A 181 15.18 -12.35 0.54
N LEU A 182 14.33 -12.15 1.55
CA LEU A 182 13.92 -13.21 2.47
C LEU A 182 12.54 -13.76 2.12
N PRO A 183 12.26 -15.04 2.43
CA PRO A 183 10.90 -15.57 2.39
C PRO A 183 10.03 -14.91 3.47
N ILE A 184 8.71 -14.95 3.31
CA ILE A 184 7.74 -14.28 4.18
C ILE A 184 7.95 -14.60 5.68
N PRO A 185 8.14 -15.86 6.12
CA PRO A 185 8.29 -16.18 7.54
C PRO A 185 9.52 -15.53 8.19
N GLU A 186 10.64 -15.49 7.46
CA GLU A 186 11.87 -14.84 7.94
C GLU A 186 11.75 -13.33 7.90
N ALA A 187 11.10 -12.79 6.85
CA ALA A 187 10.83 -11.38 6.72
C ALA A 187 9.97 -10.85 7.87
N LEU A 188 8.97 -11.62 8.36
CA LEU A 188 8.15 -11.26 9.52
C LEU A 188 8.98 -11.06 10.79
N LYS A 189 9.91 -11.99 11.09
CA LYS A 189 10.79 -11.89 12.27
C LYS A 189 11.69 -10.66 12.14
N LYS A 190 12.27 -10.46 10.95
CA LYS A 190 13.25 -9.41 10.74
C LYS A 190 12.63 -8.01 10.65
N SER A 191 11.43 -7.88 10.07
CA SER A 191 10.70 -6.61 10.01
C SER A 191 10.33 -6.10 11.41
N ARG A 192 9.94 -7.00 12.32
CA ARG A 192 9.69 -6.68 13.74
C ARG A 192 10.94 -6.16 14.44
N ASN A 193 12.09 -6.79 14.18
CA ASN A 193 13.36 -6.33 14.73
C ASN A 193 13.73 -4.93 14.21
N TYR A 194 13.47 -4.63 12.93
CA TYR A 194 13.66 -3.28 12.39
C TYR A 194 12.72 -2.25 12.99
N PHE A 195 11.44 -2.62 13.18
CA PHE A 195 10.47 -1.79 13.86
C PHE A 195 10.92 -1.46 15.30
N ALA A 196 11.32 -2.47 16.08
CA ALA A 196 11.77 -2.28 17.46
C ALA A 196 12.95 -1.30 17.57
N LYS A 197 13.94 -1.41 16.68
CA LYS A 197 15.11 -0.51 16.64
C LYS A 197 14.76 0.93 16.27
N SER A 198 13.69 1.12 15.51
CA SER A 198 13.28 2.42 14.99
C SER A 198 11.87 2.80 15.43
N PHE A 199 11.47 2.34 16.63
CA PHE A 199 10.09 2.41 17.09
C PHE A 199 9.54 3.83 17.05
N LEU A 200 10.22 4.77 17.72
CA LEU A 200 9.76 6.15 17.83
C LEU A 200 9.60 6.86 16.46
N PRO A 201 10.64 6.94 15.59
CA PRO A 201 10.48 7.61 14.30
C PRO A 201 9.48 6.89 13.37
N THR A 202 9.39 5.57 13.46
CA THR A 202 8.43 4.78 12.66
C THR A 202 7.00 5.05 13.11
N SER A 203 6.71 4.96 14.42
CA SER A 203 5.39 5.20 14.97
C SER A 203 4.88 6.61 14.66
N ILE A 204 5.72 7.64 14.80
CA ILE A 204 5.36 9.02 14.41
C ILE A 204 4.99 9.10 12.92
N THR A 205 5.78 8.47 12.05
CA THR A 205 5.52 8.48 10.60
C THR A 205 4.22 7.72 10.27
N VAL A 206 3.91 6.63 10.98
CA VAL A 206 2.66 5.89 10.81
C VAL A 206 1.45 6.73 11.25
N VAL A 207 1.54 7.44 12.38
CA VAL A 207 0.49 8.36 12.82
C VAL A 207 0.22 9.44 11.76
N ILE A 208 1.28 10.04 11.22
CA ILE A 208 1.17 11.02 10.13
C ILE A 208 0.51 10.40 8.90
N MET A 209 0.93 9.19 8.50
CA MET A 209 0.30 8.48 7.38
C MET A 209 -1.19 8.28 7.62
N TYR A 210 -1.59 7.83 8.82
CA TYR A 210 -3.00 7.60 9.12
C TYR A 210 -3.80 8.90 9.07
N ILE A 211 -3.33 9.98 9.68
CA ILE A 211 -4.01 11.29 9.64
C ILE A 211 -4.20 11.77 8.20
N ILE A 212 -3.15 11.69 7.38
CA ILE A 212 -3.22 12.05 5.95
C ILE A 212 -4.20 11.14 5.22
N SER A 213 -4.12 9.83 5.40
CA SER A 213 -4.98 8.87 4.71
C SER A 213 -6.45 9.02 5.07
N LEU A 214 -6.76 9.27 6.34
CA LEU A 214 -8.11 9.56 6.82
C LEU A 214 -8.64 10.84 6.20
N SER A 215 -7.81 11.89 6.17
CA SER A 215 -8.19 13.18 5.59
C SER A 215 -8.46 13.05 4.08
N LEU A 216 -7.56 12.38 3.34
CA LEU A 216 -7.73 12.13 1.91
C LEU A 216 -8.95 11.24 1.62
N SER A 217 -9.16 10.19 2.41
CA SER A 217 -10.34 9.32 2.31
C SER A 217 -11.63 10.10 2.57
N PHE A 218 -11.66 10.92 3.61
CA PHE A 218 -12.82 11.74 3.93
C PHE A 218 -13.16 12.74 2.81
N ILE A 219 -12.16 13.44 2.29
CA ILE A 219 -12.36 14.40 1.21
C ILE A 219 -12.81 13.68 -0.08
N LEU A 220 -12.21 12.53 -0.40
CA LEU A 220 -12.59 11.69 -1.55
C LEU A 220 -14.09 11.34 -1.51
N HIS A 221 -14.60 10.87 -0.38
CA HIS A 221 -16.01 10.51 -0.25
C HIS A 221 -16.94 11.72 -0.16
N LYS A 222 -16.47 12.87 0.33
CA LYS A 222 -17.26 14.10 0.40
C LYS A 222 -17.46 14.75 -0.98
N ILE A 223 -16.43 14.76 -1.83
CA ILE A 223 -16.44 15.39 -3.17
C ILE A 223 -16.44 14.30 -4.23
N TRP A 224 -17.34 13.32 -4.09
CA TRP A 224 -17.39 12.16 -4.99
C TRP A 224 -17.80 12.57 -6.41
N SER A 225 -16.83 12.74 -7.30
CA SER A 225 -17.03 13.02 -8.73
C SER A 225 -15.87 12.46 -9.56
N PRO A 226 -16.08 12.11 -10.84
CA PRO A 226 -15.03 11.50 -11.67
C PRO A 226 -13.75 12.35 -11.75
N ILE A 227 -13.91 13.65 -11.95
CA ILE A 227 -12.78 14.60 -12.03
C ILE A 227 -12.02 14.63 -10.70
N PHE A 228 -12.75 14.67 -9.58
CA PHE A 228 -12.13 14.70 -8.26
C PHE A 228 -11.39 13.40 -7.94
N VAL A 229 -11.92 12.24 -8.33
CA VAL A 229 -11.23 10.95 -8.18
C VAL A 229 -9.89 10.97 -8.93
N ILE A 230 -9.84 11.49 -10.15
CA ILE A 230 -8.59 11.62 -10.92
C ILE A 230 -7.59 12.55 -10.23
N VAL A 231 -8.04 13.70 -9.75
CA VAL A 231 -7.19 14.62 -8.97
C VAL A 231 -6.65 13.92 -7.72
N MET A 232 -7.49 13.17 -7.01
CA MET A 232 -7.08 12.42 -5.83
C MET A 232 -6.06 11.33 -6.14
N ILE A 233 -6.11 10.67 -7.31
CA ILE A 233 -5.07 9.73 -7.77
C ILE A 233 -3.71 10.41 -7.81
N LEU A 234 -3.62 11.59 -8.42
CA LEU A 234 -2.37 12.33 -8.53
C LEU A 234 -1.81 12.74 -7.16
N PHE A 235 -2.66 13.36 -6.33
CA PHE A 235 -2.25 13.82 -5.00
C PHE A 235 -1.87 12.67 -4.08
N TYR A 236 -2.67 11.61 -4.05
CA TYR A 236 -2.43 10.46 -3.19
C TYR A 236 -1.15 9.72 -3.57
N ALA A 237 -0.93 9.46 -4.86
CA ALA A 237 0.27 8.81 -5.35
C ALA A 237 1.53 9.57 -4.93
N TYR A 238 1.54 10.89 -5.09
CA TYR A 238 2.67 11.74 -4.69
C TYR A 238 2.92 11.68 -3.17
N ILE A 239 1.88 11.91 -2.36
CA ILE A 239 1.99 11.98 -0.90
C ILE A 239 2.42 10.62 -0.33
N MET A 240 1.82 9.52 -0.77
CA MET A 240 2.16 8.19 -0.27
C MET A 240 3.55 7.74 -0.70
N THR A 241 3.98 8.09 -1.91
CA THR A 241 5.36 7.86 -2.35
C THR A 241 6.36 8.60 -1.45
N LEU A 242 6.04 9.84 -1.07
CA LEU A 242 6.87 10.62 -0.15
C LEU A 242 6.97 9.98 1.23
N ILE A 243 5.84 9.54 1.78
CA ILE A 243 5.76 8.84 3.06
C ILE A 243 6.58 7.53 3.01
N GLN A 244 6.46 6.76 1.94
CA GLN A 244 7.22 5.51 1.78
C GLN A 244 8.73 5.72 1.65
N MET A 245 9.18 6.81 1.02
CA MET A 245 10.60 7.17 1.08
C MET A 245 11.07 7.54 2.49
N VAL A 246 10.21 8.15 3.31
CA VAL A 246 10.53 8.41 4.72
C VAL A 246 10.71 7.08 5.45
N PHE A 247 9.78 6.13 5.30
CA PHE A 247 9.94 4.77 5.85
C PHE A 247 11.21 4.08 5.35
N MET A 248 11.50 4.16 4.05
CA MET A 248 12.71 3.60 3.46
C MET A 248 13.99 4.20 4.07
N THR A 249 13.97 5.49 4.36
CA THR A 249 15.11 6.19 5.00
C THR A 249 15.29 5.73 6.44
N ILE A 250 14.21 5.61 7.20
CA ILE A 250 14.23 5.13 8.60
C ILE A 250 14.74 3.69 8.63
N LEU A 251 14.17 2.81 7.80
CA LEU A 251 14.58 1.41 7.67
C LEU A 251 16.07 1.28 7.30
N SER A 252 16.55 2.10 6.36
CA SER A 252 17.95 2.07 5.93
C SER A 252 18.92 2.43 7.06
N ARG A 253 18.52 3.29 8.01
CA ARG A 253 19.31 3.61 9.20
C ARG A 253 19.31 2.44 10.19
N ALA A 254 18.13 1.91 10.51
CA ALA A 254 17.96 0.75 11.39
C ALA A 254 18.72 -0.50 10.88
N ARG A 255 18.86 -0.63 9.55
CA ARG A 255 19.65 -1.68 8.91
C ARG A 255 21.16 -1.49 9.07
N LYS A 256 21.67 -0.26 8.95
CA LYS A 256 23.10 0.06 9.05
C LYS A 256 23.65 -0.11 10.46
N GLU A 257 22.88 0.26 11.48
CA GLU A 257 23.28 0.09 12.89
C GLU A 257 23.58 -1.38 13.26
N LYS A 258 22.98 -2.36 12.56
CA LYS A 258 23.31 -3.78 12.74
C LYS A 258 24.66 -4.18 12.16
N ASN A 259 25.06 -3.59 11.02
CA ASN A 259 26.34 -3.93 10.39
C ASN A 259 27.53 -3.38 11.19
N ASN A 260 27.33 -2.30 11.94
CA ASN A 260 28.36 -1.72 12.81
C ASN A 260 28.40 -2.36 14.22
N SER A 261 27.39 -3.14 14.62
CA SER A 261 27.38 -3.86 15.91
C SER A 261 27.93 -5.30 15.80
N LEU A 262 28.36 -5.69 14.61
CA LEU A 262 28.95 -7.00 14.28
C LEU A 262 30.39 -6.85 13.72
N ALA A 263 30.91 -5.62 13.72
CA ALA A 263 32.28 -5.25 13.41
C ALA A 263 32.93 -4.72 14.70
#